data_AF-A0A0B8PSI2-F1
#
_entry.id   AF-A0A0B8PSI2-F1
#
_cell.length_a   1.000
_cell.length_b   1.000
_cell.length_c   1.000
_cell.angle_alpha   90.00
_cell.angle_beta   90.00
_cell.angle_gamma   90.00
#
_symmetry.space_group_name_H-M   'P 1'
#
loop_
_entity.id
_entity.type
_entity.pdbx_description
1 polymer ?
#
loop_
_entity_poly.entity_id
_entity_poly.type
_entity_poly.pdbx_seq_one_letter_code
_entity_poly.pdbx_strand_id
1 'polypeptide(L)'
;MEVTRLRDTPIVTFMNKLDRDVRDPMEVLDEVESELSMACAPITWPIGCGKEFKGVYHIHRDETILYESGHGHEIQEVRIIKV
;
A
#
# COMPACT_ATOMS: atom_id res chain seq x y z
N MET A 1 -8.58 1.31 19.47
CA MET A 1 -9.36 0.62 18.42
C MET A 1 -10.52 -0.22 18.97
N GLU A 2 -11.16 0.22 20.06
CA GLU A 2 -12.33 -0.50 20.61
C GLU A 2 -13.64 -0.16 19.88
N VAL A 3 -13.74 1.02 19.26
CA VAL A 3 -15.03 1.51 18.72
C VAL A 3 -15.41 0.90 17.37
N THR A 4 -14.44 0.58 16.51
CA THR A 4 -14.71 0.01 15.17
C THR A 4 -15.07 -1.47 15.23
N ARG A 5 -14.57 -2.20 16.25
CA ARG A 5 -14.91 -3.61 16.50
C ARG A 5 -16.35 -3.79 17.00
N LEU A 6 -16.91 -2.81 17.69
CA LEU A 6 -18.27 -2.89 18.26
C LEU A 6 -19.39 -2.97 17.21
N ARG A 7 -19.09 -2.68 15.93
CA ARG A 7 -20.09 -2.58 14.85
C ARG A 7 -19.74 -3.40 13.62
N ASP A 8 -18.72 -4.26 13.69
CA ASP A 8 -18.21 -5.02 12.53
C ASP A 8 -17.98 -4.13 11.30
N THR A 9 -17.53 -2.88 11.54
CA THR A 9 -17.38 -1.89 10.48
C THR A 9 -16.24 -2.32 9.55
N PRO A 10 -16.44 -2.36 8.21
CA PRO A 10 -15.38 -2.68 7.27
C PRO A 10 -14.19 -1.73 7.42
N ILE A 11 -12.97 -2.27 7.49
CA ILE A 11 -11.73 -1.51 7.62
C ILE A 11 -10.96 -1.57 6.30
N VAL A 12 -10.52 -0.41 5.83
CA VAL A 12 -9.60 -0.28 4.69
C VAL A 12 -8.32 0.37 5.19
N THR A 13 -7.19 -0.29 4.96
CA THR A 13 -5.87 0.18 5.39
C THR A 13 -5.11 0.74 4.19
N PHE A 14 -4.50 1.93 4.36
CA PHE A 14 -3.67 2.56 3.35
C PHE A 14 -2.27 2.85 3.92
N MET A 15 -1.25 2.17 3.39
CA MET A 15 0.14 2.41 3.74
C MET A 15 0.65 3.65 3.00
N ASN A 16 0.77 4.76 3.73
CA ASN A 16 1.21 6.03 3.17
C ASN A 16 2.73 6.22 3.30
N LYS A 17 3.26 7.24 2.61
CA LYS A 17 4.66 7.70 2.67
C LYS A 17 5.69 6.76 2.05
N LEU A 18 5.29 5.98 1.04
CA LEU A 18 6.19 5.12 0.26
C LEU A 18 7.28 5.91 -0.50
N ASP A 19 7.13 7.23 -0.63
CA ASP A 19 8.14 8.17 -1.13
C ASP A 19 9.35 8.35 -0.20
N ARG A 20 9.28 7.81 1.02
CA ARG A 20 10.37 7.85 2.02
C ARG A 20 10.86 6.44 2.34
N ASP A 21 12.02 6.37 2.98
CA ASP A 21 12.51 5.12 3.53
C ASP A 21 11.52 4.65 4.59
N VAL A 22 10.78 3.60 4.25
CA VAL A 22 9.80 2.95 5.12
C VAL A 22 10.36 1.62 5.62
N ARG A 23 9.74 1.11 6.68
CA ARG A 23 9.99 -0.26 7.15
C ARG A 23 9.56 -1.27 6.09
N ASP A 24 10.07 -2.49 6.23
CA ASP A 24 9.73 -3.57 5.31
C ASP A 24 8.19 -3.76 5.25
N PRO A 25 7.58 -3.83 4.06
CA PRO A 25 6.13 -3.98 3.92
C PRO A 25 5.57 -5.20 4.64
N MET A 26 6.35 -6.29 4.77
CA MET A 26 5.96 -7.48 5.50
C MET A 26 5.93 -7.22 7.00
N GLU A 27 6.95 -6.56 7.56
CA GLU A 27 6.96 -6.16 8.98
C GLU A 27 5.78 -5.26 9.32
N VAL A 28 5.44 -4.32 8.43
CA VAL A 28 4.30 -3.41 8.64
C VAL A 28 2.99 -4.19 8.60
N LEU A 29 2.86 -5.19 7.72
CA LEU A 29 1.72 -6.09 7.68
C LEU A 29 1.58 -6.87 8.99
N ASP A 30 2.67 -7.48 9.48
CA ASP A 30 2.68 -8.23 10.73
C ASP A 30 2.31 -7.36 11.93
N GLU A 31 2.82 -6.12 11.98
CA GLU A 31 2.49 -5.15 13.03
C GLU A 31 0.99 -4.81 13.02
N VAL A 32 0.43 -4.60 11.83
CA VAL A 32 -1.01 -4.30 11.67
C VAL A 32 -1.86 -5.51 12.06
N GLU A 33 -1.47 -6.72 11.69
CA GLU A 33 -2.19 -7.93 12.10
C GLU A 33 -2.15 -8.13 13.62
N SER A 34 -1.00 -7.89 14.25
CA SER A 34 -0.82 -8.00 15.70
C SER A 34 -1.64 -6.94 16.46
N GLU A 35 -1.46 -5.67 16.12
CA GLU A 35 -2.13 -4.54 16.78
C GLU A 35 -3.64 -4.56 16.55
N LEU A 36 -4.07 -4.93 15.34
CA LEU A 36 -5.49 -4.90 14.95
C LEU A 36 -6.19 -6.23 15.14
N SER A 37 -5.46 -7.29 15.49
CA SER A 37 -5.94 -8.66 15.68
C SER A 37 -6.85 -9.13 14.54
N MET A 38 -6.50 -8.77 13.31
CA MET A 38 -7.25 -9.10 12.10
C MET A 38 -6.30 -9.46 10.96
N ALA A 39 -6.74 -10.39 10.10
CA ALA A 39 -5.98 -10.77 8.92
C ALA A 39 -5.94 -9.61 7.91
N CYS A 40 -4.76 -9.38 7.34
CA CYS A 40 -4.55 -8.38 6.32
C CYS A 40 -4.48 -9.05 4.95
N ALA A 41 -5.29 -8.57 4.00
CA ALA A 41 -5.29 -9.04 2.62
C ALA A 41 -4.72 -7.94 1.72
N PRO A 42 -3.45 -8.05 1.27
CA PRO A 42 -2.86 -7.05 0.40
C PRO A 42 -3.55 -7.06 -0.97
N ILE A 43 -4.09 -5.90 -1.38
CA ILE A 43 -4.64 -5.69 -2.73
C ILE A 43 -3.55 -5.22 -3.69
N THR A 44 -2.66 -4.37 -3.17
CA THR A 44 -1.51 -3.82 -3.88
C THR A 44 -0.24 -4.02 -3.06
N TRP A 45 0.88 -4.28 -3.73
CA TRP A 45 2.20 -4.46 -3.11
C TRP A 45 3.17 -3.39 -3.60
N PRO A 46 3.91 -2.71 -2.73
CA PRO A 46 4.88 -1.68 -3.14
C PRO A 46 6.09 -2.29 -3.85
N ILE A 47 6.56 -1.62 -4.89
CA ILE A 47 7.79 -1.98 -5.61
C ILE A 47 8.87 -0.95 -5.23
N GLY A 48 9.74 -1.36 -4.31
CA GLY A 48 10.74 -0.47 -3.70
C GLY A 48 10.14 0.48 -2.66
N CYS A 49 11.00 1.34 -2.11
CA CYS A 49 10.64 2.39 -1.16
C CYS A 49 11.60 3.58 -1.30
N GLY A 50 11.21 4.73 -0.75
CA GLY A 50 12.05 5.92 -0.73
C GLY A 50 12.41 6.38 -2.14
N LYS A 51 13.71 6.56 -2.38
CA LYS A 51 14.24 6.95 -3.70
C LYS A 51 14.09 5.87 -4.77
N GLU A 52 13.97 4.61 -4.34
CA GLU A 52 13.80 3.45 -5.23
C GLU A 52 12.34 3.07 -5.42
N PHE A 53 11.39 3.85 -4.90
CA PHE A 53 9.97 3.59 -5.13
C PHE A 53 9.63 3.74 -6.62
N LYS A 54 9.24 2.63 -7.26
CA LYS A 54 8.88 2.59 -8.69
C LYS A 54 7.38 2.49 -8.93
N GLY A 55 6.58 2.25 -7.89
CA GLY A 55 5.14 2.10 -7.99
C GLY A 55 4.61 0.91 -7.19
N VAL A 56 3.46 0.39 -7.61
CA VAL A 56 2.77 -0.70 -6.92
C VAL A 56 2.32 -1.78 -7.90
N TYR A 57 2.41 -3.03 -7.48
CA TYR A 57 1.84 -4.17 -8.18
C TYR A 57 0.44 -4.47 -7.64
N HIS A 58 -0.55 -4.60 -8.51
CA HIS A 58 -1.92 -4.93 -8.16
C HIS A 58 -2.14 -6.44 -8.26
N ILE A 59 -2.25 -7.12 -7.11
CA ILE A 59 -2.23 -8.58 -7.02
C ILE A 59 -3.39 -9.24 -7.79
N HIS A 60 -4.61 -8.70 -7.65
CA HIS A 60 -5.77 -9.30 -8.31
C HIS A 60 -5.92 -8.96 -9.81
N ARG A 61 -5.21 -7.93 -10.29
CA ARG A 61 -5.34 -7.44 -11.67
C ARG A 61 -4.14 -7.81 -12.53
N ASP A 62 -3.11 -8.41 -11.93
CA ASP A 62 -1.86 -8.78 -12.58
C ASP A 62 -1.25 -7.63 -13.40
N GLU A 63 -1.20 -6.46 -12.77
CA GLU A 63 -0.73 -5.23 -13.40
C GLU A 63 0.14 -4.42 -12.44
N THR A 64 1.14 -3.74 -12.99
CA THR A 64 2.01 -2.84 -12.26
C THR A 64 1.66 -1.40 -12.61
N ILE A 65 1.34 -0.60 -11.60
CA ILE A 65 1.09 0.83 -11.72
C ILE A 65 2.38 1.54 -11.36
N LEU A 66 2.99 2.22 -12.34
CA LEU A 66 4.27 2.91 -12.15
C LEU A 66 4.06 4.27 -11.48
N TYR A 67 4.96 4.60 -10.56
CA TYR A 67 5.05 5.89 -9.91
C TYR A 67 6.19 6.71 -10.52
N GLU A 68 5.91 7.97 -10.83
CA GLU A 68 6.92 8.94 -11.23
C GLU A 68 7.09 9.99 -10.13
N SER A 69 8.32 10.14 -9.66
CA SER A 69 8.66 11.12 -8.63
C SER A 69 8.62 12.55 -9.18
N GLY A 70 8.42 13.54 -8.30
CA GLY A 70 8.45 14.96 -8.66
C GLY A 70 7.12 15.57 -9.10
N HIS A 71 6.06 14.79 -9.28
CA HIS A 71 4.75 15.27 -9.73
C HIS A 71 3.67 15.22 -8.63
N GLY A 72 4.03 15.43 -7.35
CA GLY A 72 3.08 15.34 -6.23
C GLY A 72 1.95 16.37 -6.25
N HIS A 73 2.02 17.37 -7.13
CA HIS A 73 1.08 18.48 -7.26
C HIS A 73 0.18 18.38 -8.51
N GLU A 74 0.40 17.37 -9.36
CA GLU A 74 -0.35 17.17 -10.60
C GLU A 74 -0.89 15.74 -10.68
N ILE A 75 -2.05 15.58 -11.30
CA ILE A 75 -2.58 14.25 -11.62
C ILE A 75 -1.76 13.71 -12.78
N GLN A 76 -0.92 12.71 -12.50
CA GLN A 76 -0.11 12.05 -13.51
C GLN A 76 -0.98 11.15 -14.40
N GLU A 77 -0.59 10.99 -15.67
CA GLU A 77 -1.13 9.92 -16.50
C GLU A 77 -0.75 8.56 -15.90
N VAL A 78 -1.76 7.69 -15.75
CA VAL A 78 -1.56 6.38 -15.13
C VAL A 78 -0.80 5.48 -16.11
N ARG A 79 0.44 5.14 -15.75
CA ARG A 79 1.29 4.22 -16.52
C ARG A 79 1.15 2.80 -15.96
N ILE A 80 0.51 1.92 -16.73
CA ILE A 80 0.26 0.53 -16.34
C ILE A 80 1.05 -0.42 -17.23
N ILE A 81 1.80 -1.33 -16.62
CA ILE A 81 2.41 -2.50 -17.27
C ILE A 81 1.56 -3.72 -16.92
N LYS A 82 1.11 -4.47 -17.91
CA LYS A 82 0.44 -5.76 -17.70
C LYS A 82 1.43 -6.88 -17.98
N VAL A 83 1.35 -7.94 -17.18
CA VAL A 83 2.10 -9.19 -17.40
C VAL A 83 1.42 -10.00 -18.50
#